data_AF-A0AA36C0A5-F1
#
_entry.id   AF-A0AA36C0A5-F1
#
_cell.length_a   1.000
_cell.length_b   1.000
_cell.length_c   1.000
_cell.angle_alpha   90.00
_cell.angle_beta   90.00
_cell.angle_gamma   90.00
#
_symmetry.space_group_name_H-M   'P 1'
#
loop_
_entity.id
_entity.type
_entity.pdbx_description
1 polymer ?
#
loop_
_entity_poly.entity_id
_entity_poly.type
_entity_poly.pdbx_seq_one_letter_code
_entity_poly.pdbx_strand_id
1 'polypeptide(L)'
;MGYAKELGKYIQVDIYGRCGTKVCKREDKYSCFEMLKKEYKFYLAFENSNCRDYITEKFFINGLIYNAIPIVMGAHPDEYREVAPENSYIHYEDFKSPKELADYLHKLDKNDTLYNEYFKWKGTGEFIDTKFWCRVCAMLHAADYYKPTWYENVWEWWAGKALEAFRNPKTGQNYEICHF
;
A
#
# COMPACT_ATOMS: atom_id res chain seq x y z
N MET A 1 -5.38 10.34 7.43
CA MET A 1 -5.55 10.11 8.90
C MET A 1 -7.01 10.07 9.38
N GLY A 2 -7.95 10.74 8.69
CA GLY A 2 -9.37 10.72 9.06
C GLY A 2 -9.97 9.30 9.05
N TYR A 3 -9.72 8.53 8.00
CA TYR A 3 -10.32 7.19 7.86
C TYR A 3 -9.93 6.22 8.98
N ALA A 4 -8.66 6.16 9.39
CA ALA A 4 -8.21 5.30 10.48
C ALA A 4 -8.87 5.64 11.83
N LYS A 5 -9.10 6.94 12.10
CA LYS A 5 -9.83 7.38 13.30
C LYS A 5 -11.31 7.03 13.24
N GLU A 6 -11.94 7.17 12.07
CA GLU A 6 -13.34 6.78 11.86
C GLU A 6 -13.53 5.27 12.00
N LEU A 7 -12.63 4.46 11.42
CA LEU A 7 -12.61 3.02 11.60
C LEU A 7 -12.43 2.63 13.07
N GLY A 8 -11.57 3.36 13.79
CA GLY A 8 -11.31 3.20 15.23
C GLY A 8 -12.54 3.33 16.14
N LYS A 9 -13.67 3.87 15.63
CA LYS A 9 -14.94 3.91 16.37
C LYS A 9 -15.64 2.54 16.44
N TYR A 10 -15.28 1.60 15.57
CA TYR A 10 -15.98 0.32 15.39
C TYR A 10 -15.09 -0.91 15.64
N ILE A 11 -13.77 -0.74 15.58
CA ILE A 11 -12.78 -1.76 15.88
C ILE A 11 -11.57 -1.10 16.55
N GLN A 12 -10.90 -1.79 17.46
CA GLN A 12 -9.70 -1.26 18.10
C GLN A 12 -8.59 -1.07 17.04
N VAL A 13 -8.11 0.17 16.90
CA VAL A 13 -7.03 0.53 15.99
C VAL A 13 -5.88 1.12 16.79
N ASP A 14 -4.75 0.43 16.77
CA ASP A 14 -3.53 0.88 17.42
C ASP A 14 -2.66 1.65 16.42
N ILE A 15 -2.47 2.95 16.67
CA ILE A 15 -1.73 3.85 15.76
C ILE A 15 -0.34 4.10 16.33
N TYR A 16 0.68 3.70 15.57
CA TYR A 16 2.09 3.91 15.90
C TYR A 16 2.69 5.11 15.16
N GLY A 17 3.62 5.80 15.81
CA GLY A 17 4.36 6.92 15.24
C GLY A 17 3.71 8.28 15.52
N ARG A 18 4.09 9.32 14.76
CA ARG A 18 3.65 10.71 14.99
C ARG A 18 2.14 10.92 14.93
N CYS A 19 1.44 9.98 14.29
CA CYS A 19 0.00 9.99 14.11
C CYS A 19 -0.76 9.39 15.30
N GLY A 20 -0.08 8.76 16.26
CA GLY A 20 -0.74 8.08 17.37
C GLY A 20 -0.01 8.27 18.68
N THR A 21 -0.44 7.50 19.68
CA THR A 21 0.15 7.51 21.02
C THR A 21 1.17 6.39 21.21
N LYS A 22 1.13 5.33 20.37
CA LYS A 22 2.10 4.25 20.43
C LYS A 22 3.36 4.63 19.66
N VAL A 23 4.52 4.17 20.14
CA VAL A 23 5.81 4.51 19.56
C VAL A 23 6.50 3.25 19.08
N CYS A 24 6.90 3.28 17.80
CA CYS A 24 7.90 2.39 17.27
C CYS A 24 9.15 3.22 16.99
N LYS A 25 10.22 3.01 17.76
CA LYS A 25 11.48 3.72 17.53
C LYS A 25 12.13 3.23 16.24
N ARG A 26 12.83 4.13 15.55
CA ARG A 26 13.44 3.80 14.26
C ARG A 26 14.59 2.79 14.40
N GLU A 27 15.29 2.82 15.55
CA GLU A 27 16.28 1.80 15.93
C GLU A 27 15.67 0.40 16.05
N ASP A 28 14.38 0.33 16.43
CA ASP A 28 13.64 -0.89 16.73
C ASP A 28 12.73 -1.34 15.56
N LYS A 29 12.98 -0.83 14.34
CA LYS A 29 12.10 -1.06 13.19
C LYS A 29 11.77 -2.55 13.01
N TYR A 30 12.77 -3.43 13.10
CA TYR A 30 12.58 -4.87 12.96
C TYR A 30 11.68 -5.46 14.05
N SER A 31 11.85 -5.06 15.32
CA SER A 31 11.03 -5.58 16.42
C SER A 31 9.58 -5.10 16.32
N CYS A 32 9.34 -3.89 15.82
CA CYS A 32 7.99 -3.40 15.57
C CYS A 32 7.25 -4.17 14.47
N PHE A 33 7.93 -4.54 13.40
CA PHE A 33 7.30 -5.36 12.37
C PHE A 33 7.16 -6.82 12.80
N GLU A 34 8.07 -7.36 13.60
CA GLU A 34 7.88 -8.67 14.24
C GLU A 34 6.69 -8.68 15.22
N MET A 35 6.42 -7.57 15.92
CA MET A 35 5.22 -7.42 16.73
C MET A 35 3.95 -7.50 15.88
N LEU A 36 3.94 -6.90 14.68
CA LEU A 36 2.79 -7.02 13.76
C LEU A 36 2.44 -8.48 13.48
N LYS A 37 3.44 -9.34 13.25
CA LYS A 37 3.25 -10.78 13.02
C LYS A 37 2.66 -11.53 14.22
N LYS A 38 2.94 -11.08 15.44
CA LYS A 38 2.60 -11.83 16.68
C LYS A 38 1.32 -11.33 17.34
N GLU A 39 1.05 -10.04 17.23
CA GLU A 39 0.02 -9.37 18.04
C GLU A 39 -1.15 -8.85 17.21
N TYR A 40 -1.02 -8.78 15.87
CA TYR A 40 -2.03 -8.20 15.00
C TYR A 40 -2.42 -9.14 13.86
N LYS A 41 -3.72 -9.25 13.59
CA LYS A 41 -4.27 -9.96 12.42
C LYS A 41 -4.31 -9.09 11.16
N PHE A 42 -4.49 -7.78 11.35
CA PHE A 42 -4.69 -6.81 10.27
C PHE A 42 -3.68 -5.67 10.38
N TYR A 43 -3.25 -5.16 9.23
CA TYR A 43 -2.34 -4.02 9.13
C TYR A 43 -2.91 -2.94 8.21
N LEU A 44 -3.02 -1.70 8.69
CA LEU A 44 -3.44 -0.56 7.86
C LEU A 44 -2.29 -0.13 6.94
N ALA A 45 -2.25 -0.67 5.73
CA ALA A 45 -1.29 -0.32 4.68
C ALA A 45 -1.79 0.89 3.87
N PHE A 46 -2.06 1.99 4.57
CA PHE A 46 -2.57 3.22 3.97
C PHE A 46 -1.42 4.07 3.41
N GLU A 47 -1.56 4.47 2.16
CA GLU A 47 -0.65 5.38 1.50
C GLU A 47 -0.91 6.84 1.90
N ASN A 48 0.10 7.67 1.68
CA ASN A 48 0.02 9.08 2.07
C ASN A 48 -0.96 9.87 1.19
N SER A 49 -1.20 9.40 -0.04
CA SER A 49 -2.03 10.02 -1.06
C SER A 49 -2.72 8.91 -1.86
N ASN A 50 -3.95 9.16 -2.31
CA ASN A 50 -4.67 8.22 -3.19
C ASN A 50 -4.25 8.47 -4.64
N CYS A 51 -3.36 7.62 -5.14
CA CYS A 51 -2.59 7.90 -6.33
C CYS A 51 -2.40 6.68 -7.21
N ARG A 52 -2.51 6.90 -8.52
CA ARG A 52 -2.21 5.88 -9.52
C ARG A 52 -0.78 5.39 -9.36
N ASP A 53 -0.60 4.08 -9.47
CA ASP A 53 0.61 3.29 -9.36
C ASP A 53 1.34 3.46 -8.00
N TYR A 54 0.72 4.14 -7.04
CA TYR A 54 1.34 4.43 -5.74
C TYR A 54 1.02 3.31 -4.73
N ILE A 55 1.71 2.18 -4.89
CA ILE A 55 1.66 1.04 -3.98
C ILE A 55 3.08 0.78 -3.47
N THR A 56 3.30 0.96 -2.16
CA THR A 56 4.65 1.05 -1.60
C THR A 56 5.02 -0.12 -0.70
N GLU A 57 6.12 0.02 0.05
CA GLU A 57 6.58 -0.96 1.03
C GLU A 57 5.53 -1.26 2.12
N LYS A 58 4.58 -0.35 2.36
CA LYS A 58 3.49 -0.57 3.31
C LYS A 58 2.69 -1.81 2.94
N PHE A 59 2.40 -1.99 1.66
CA PHE A 59 1.67 -3.14 1.17
C PHE A 59 2.56 -4.38 1.12
N PHE A 60 3.62 -4.33 0.31
CA PHE A 60 4.44 -5.49 -0.02
C PHE A 60 5.29 -5.98 1.15
N ILE A 61 5.97 -5.07 1.84
CA ILE A 61 6.94 -5.42 2.88
C ILE A 61 6.27 -5.49 4.25
N ASN A 62 5.59 -4.42 4.66
CA ASN A 62 5.08 -4.32 6.03
C ASN A 62 3.83 -5.20 6.26
N GLY A 63 2.98 -5.33 5.25
CA GLY A 63 1.78 -6.16 5.31
C GLY A 63 2.08 -7.63 4.99
N LEU A 64 2.32 -7.93 3.71
CA LEU A 64 2.35 -9.32 3.21
C LEU A 64 3.48 -10.18 3.81
N ILE A 65 4.70 -9.64 3.97
CA ILE A 65 5.85 -10.39 4.52
C ILE A 65 5.66 -10.70 6.01
N TYR A 66 5.02 -9.81 6.78
CA TYR A 66 4.83 -10.00 8.23
C TYR A 66 3.55 -10.75 8.61
N ASN A 67 2.91 -11.46 7.67
CA ASN A 67 1.75 -12.32 7.91
C ASN A 67 0.51 -11.61 8.51
N ALA A 68 0.40 -10.30 8.37
CA ALA A 68 -0.83 -9.57 8.68
C ALA A 68 -1.60 -9.33 7.37
N ILE A 69 -2.93 -9.41 7.41
CA ILE A 69 -3.75 -9.08 6.23
C ILE A 69 -3.69 -7.56 6.02
N PRO A 70 -3.17 -7.07 4.88
CA PRO A 70 -3.12 -5.63 4.60
C PRO A 70 -4.52 -5.11 4.28
N ILE A 71 -4.92 -4.04 4.96
CA ILE A 71 -6.06 -3.20 4.60
C ILE A 71 -5.50 -1.99 3.87
N VAL A 72 -5.79 -1.86 2.59
CA VAL A 72 -5.12 -0.91 1.69
C VAL A 72 -6.01 0.29 1.38
N MET A 73 -5.35 1.44 1.20
CA MET A 73 -5.90 2.72 0.73
C MET A 73 -4.77 3.45 0.02
N GLY A 74 -4.97 3.87 -1.24
CA GLY A 74 -3.92 4.46 -2.05
C GLY A 74 -4.31 4.44 -3.53
N ALA A 75 -3.69 3.54 -4.29
CA ALA A 75 -4.07 3.29 -5.69
C ALA A 75 -5.50 2.74 -5.84
N HIS A 76 -6.03 2.76 -7.07
CA HIS A 76 -7.37 2.25 -7.35
C HIS A 76 -7.41 0.71 -7.15
N PRO A 77 -8.56 0.12 -6.77
CA PRO A 77 -8.70 -1.33 -6.59
C PRO A 77 -8.18 -2.19 -7.76
N ASP A 78 -8.38 -1.74 -9.00
CA ASP A 78 -7.90 -2.43 -10.21
C ASP A 78 -6.38 -2.56 -10.24
N GLU A 79 -5.66 -1.56 -9.75
CA GLU A 79 -4.19 -1.53 -9.79
C GLU A 79 -3.61 -2.50 -8.75
N TYR A 80 -4.23 -2.58 -7.57
CA TYR A 80 -3.89 -3.61 -6.60
C TYR A 80 -4.13 -5.02 -7.16
N ARG A 81 -5.21 -5.25 -7.92
CA ARG A 81 -5.50 -6.56 -8.53
C ARG A 81 -4.46 -6.97 -9.58
N GLU A 82 -3.83 -6.01 -10.24
CA GLU A 82 -2.78 -6.28 -11.24
C GLU A 82 -1.43 -6.68 -10.62
N VAL A 83 -1.15 -6.25 -9.39
CA VAL A 83 0.17 -6.43 -8.76
C VAL A 83 0.18 -7.35 -7.54
N ALA A 84 -1.00 -7.66 -6.99
CA ALA A 84 -1.14 -8.49 -5.80
C ALA A 84 -1.69 -9.88 -6.13
N PRO A 85 -1.28 -10.92 -5.40
CA PRO A 85 -1.97 -12.21 -5.45
C PRO A 85 -3.45 -12.05 -5.11
N GLU A 86 -4.30 -12.83 -5.79
CA GLU A 86 -5.73 -12.82 -5.50
C GLU A 86 -5.99 -13.15 -4.03
N ASN A 87 -6.97 -12.46 -3.45
CA ASN A 87 -7.38 -12.64 -2.06
C ASN A 87 -6.23 -12.45 -1.04
N SER A 88 -5.21 -11.63 -1.32
CA SER A 88 -4.11 -11.39 -0.37
C SER A 88 -4.30 -10.15 0.52
N TYR A 89 -5.35 -9.36 0.29
CA TYR A 89 -5.55 -8.04 0.92
C TYR A 89 -7.02 -7.62 0.91
N ILE A 90 -7.34 -6.57 1.66
CA ILE A 90 -8.67 -5.98 1.76
C ILE A 90 -8.59 -4.53 1.29
N HIS A 91 -9.34 -4.16 0.24
CA HIS A 91 -9.42 -2.77 -0.21
C HIS A 91 -10.51 -2.02 0.54
N TYR A 92 -10.22 -0.81 1.03
CA TYR A 92 -11.22 -0.05 1.80
C TYR A 92 -12.47 0.34 0.99
N GLU A 93 -12.32 0.55 -0.33
CA GLU A 93 -13.41 0.89 -1.26
C GLU A 93 -14.36 -0.28 -1.56
N ASP A 94 -14.01 -1.51 -1.17
CA ASP A 94 -14.94 -2.65 -1.30
C ASP A 94 -16.10 -2.57 -0.28
N PHE A 95 -16.05 -1.60 0.65
CA PHE A 95 -17.03 -1.39 1.70
C PHE A 95 -17.64 0.00 1.59
N LYS A 96 -18.95 0.12 1.83
CA LYS A 96 -19.70 1.37 1.77
C LYS A 96 -19.37 2.32 2.92
N SER A 97 -18.79 1.80 4.01
CA SER A 97 -18.43 2.61 5.19
C SER A 97 -17.33 1.96 6.04
N PRO A 98 -16.61 2.75 6.87
CA PRO A 98 -15.67 2.20 7.86
C PRO A 98 -16.33 1.21 8.83
N LYS A 99 -17.62 1.38 9.13
CA LYS A 99 -18.37 0.44 9.96
C LYS A 99 -18.51 -0.92 9.28
N GLU A 100 -18.89 -0.93 7.99
CA GLU A 100 -19.05 -2.18 7.24
C GLU A 100 -17.71 -2.92 7.10
N LEU A 101 -16.62 -2.18 6.87
CA LEU A 101 -15.27 -2.74 6.94
C LEU A 101 -14.99 -3.34 8.32
N ALA A 102 -15.25 -2.62 9.41
CA ALA A 102 -15.04 -3.14 10.76
C ALA A 102 -15.88 -4.40 11.05
N ASP A 103 -17.15 -4.43 10.63
CA ASP A 103 -18.03 -5.60 10.77
C ASP A 103 -17.44 -6.81 10.03
N TYR A 104 -16.85 -6.59 8.84
CA TYR A 104 -16.16 -7.62 8.08
C TYR A 104 -14.87 -8.10 8.78
N LEU A 105 -14.06 -7.19 9.33
CA LEU A 105 -12.85 -7.55 10.07
C LEU A 105 -13.18 -8.37 11.33
N HIS A 106 -14.26 -8.03 12.05
CA HIS A 106 -14.76 -8.83 13.18
C HIS A 106 -15.23 -10.23 12.74
N LYS A 107 -15.81 -10.36 11.54
CA LYS A 107 -16.18 -11.66 10.97
C LYS A 107 -14.94 -12.51 10.70
N LEU A 108 -13.89 -11.92 10.10
CA LEU A 108 -12.62 -12.61 9.86
C LEU A 108 -11.93 -13.00 11.17
N ASP A 109 -11.91 -12.10 12.15
CA ASP A 109 -11.30 -12.36 13.46
C ASP A 109 -11.90 -13.57 14.17
N LYS A 110 -13.22 -13.77 14.04
CA LYS A 110 -13.95 -14.87 14.67
C LYS A 110 -13.98 -16.17 13.85
N ASN A 111 -13.44 -16.16 12.63
CA ASN A 111 -13.49 -17.30 11.73
C ASN A 111 -12.12 -17.55 11.11
N ASP A 112 -11.35 -18.43 11.75
CA ASP A 112 -10.02 -18.81 11.30
C ASP A 112 -10.01 -19.43 9.90
N THR A 113 -11.09 -20.08 9.47
CA THR A 113 -11.18 -20.62 8.11
C THR A 113 -11.16 -19.48 7.10
N LEU A 114 -12.03 -18.48 7.27
CA LEU A 114 -12.10 -17.31 6.39
C LEU A 114 -10.83 -16.47 6.47
N TYR A 115 -10.29 -16.26 7.67
CA TYR A 115 -9.01 -15.56 7.86
C TYR A 115 -7.87 -16.26 7.10
N ASN A 116 -7.78 -17.58 7.20
CA ASN A 116 -6.73 -18.35 6.54
C ASN A 116 -6.87 -18.40 5.01
N GLU A 117 -8.03 -18.06 4.45
CA GLU A 117 -8.18 -17.93 2.99
C GLU A 117 -7.29 -16.83 2.41
N TYR A 118 -7.01 -15.78 3.20
CA TYR A 118 -6.14 -14.68 2.79
C TYR A 118 -4.66 -15.04 2.67
N PHE A 119 -4.29 -16.26 3.06
CA PHE A 119 -2.93 -16.76 3.02
C PHE A 119 -2.77 -17.93 2.05
N LYS A 120 -3.82 -18.34 1.33
CA LYS A 120 -3.77 -19.44 0.34
C LYS A 120 -2.83 -19.16 -0.83
N TRP A 121 -2.58 -17.89 -1.14
CA TRP A 121 -1.60 -17.49 -2.17
C TRP A 121 -0.15 -17.80 -1.74
N LYS A 122 0.12 -18.04 -0.46
CA LYS A 122 1.47 -18.38 -0.02
C LYS A 122 1.89 -19.73 -0.58
N GLY A 123 3.08 -19.76 -1.18
CA GLY A 123 3.58 -20.92 -1.90
C GLY A 123 3.21 -20.95 -3.38
N THR A 124 2.40 -20.01 -3.88
CA THR A 124 2.17 -19.85 -5.33
C THR A 124 3.16 -18.87 -5.98
N GLY A 125 3.96 -18.18 -5.18
CA GLY A 125 4.98 -17.23 -5.62
C GLY A 125 5.60 -16.47 -4.45
N GLU A 126 6.62 -15.67 -4.74
CA GLU A 126 7.32 -14.84 -3.75
C GLU A 126 7.50 -13.42 -4.27
N PHE A 127 7.44 -12.44 -3.38
CA PHE A 127 7.84 -11.07 -3.70
C PHE A 127 9.37 -11.01 -3.69
N ILE A 128 9.95 -10.92 -4.87
CA ILE A 128 11.41 -10.89 -5.04
C ILE A 128 11.89 -9.45 -4.86
N ASP A 129 12.95 -9.26 -4.07
CA ASP A 129 13.71 -8.02 -4.08
C ASP A 129 14.19 -7.74 -5.51
N THR A 130 13.61 -6.72 -6.14
CA THR A 130 13.90 -6.36 -7.53
C THR A 130 15.31 -5.81 -7.71
N LYS A 131 16.10 -5.67 -6.62
CA LYS A 131 17.42 -5.06 -6.60
C LYS A 131 17.37 -3.67 -7.22
N PHE A 132 16.43 -2.86 -6.74
CA PHE A 132 16.14 -1.52 -7.27
C PHE A 132 17.43 -0.73 -7.57
N TRP A 133 18.35 -0.66 -6.60
CA TRP A 133 19.61 0.06 -6.78
C TRP A 133 20.54 -0.56 -7.82
N CYS A 134 20.56 -1.88 -7.96
CA CYS A 134 21.31 -2.54 -9.03
C CYS A 134 20.70 -2.23 -10.40
N ARG A 135 19.37 -2.19 -10.53
CA ARG A 135 18.70 -1.81 -11.79
C ARG A 135 18.98 -0.36 -12.15
N VAL A 136 18.87 0.56 -11.18
CA VAL A 136 19.24 1.97 -11.39
C VAL A 136 20.70 2.08 -11.81
N CYS A 137 21.61 1.40 -11.12
CA CYS A 137 23.03 1.36 -11.48
C CYS A 137 23.26 0.85 -12.91
N ALA A 138 22.60 -0.25 -13.29
CA ALA A 138 22.67 -0.79 -14.64
C ALA A 138 22.12 0.19 -15.69
N MET A 139 21.01 0.87 -15.39
CA MET A 139 20.44 1.90 -16.27
C MET A 139 21.38 3.09 -16.43
N LEU A 140 22.05 3.52 -15.37
CA LEU A 140 23.05 4.60 -15.42
C LEU A 140 24.28 4.19 -16.23
N HIS A 141 24.77 2.96 -16.09
CA HIS A 141 25.86 2.44 -16.92
C HIS A 141 25.47 2.23 -18.38
N ALA A 142 24.18 2.05 -18.65
CA ALA A 142 23.63 1.99 -20.00
C ALA A 142 23.14 3.35 -20.52
N ALA A 143 23.38 4.45 -19.80
CA ALA A 143 22.82 5.76 -20.14
C ALA A 143 23.21 6.22 -21.55
N ASP A 144 24.41 5.87 -22.02
CA ASP A 144 24.91 6.20 -23.36
C ASP A 144 24.07 5.57 -24.49
N TYR A 145 23.28 4.53 -24.21
CA TYR A 145 22.35 3.91 -25.17
C TYR A 145 21.01 4.64 -25.27
N TYR A 146 20.69 5.50 -24.31
CA TYR A 146 19.44 6.26 -24.28
C TYR A 146 19.69 7.69 -24.74
N LYS A 147 18.74 8.24 -25.51
CA LYS A 147 18.81 9.66 -25.90
C LYS A 147 18.65 10.53 -24.65
N PRO A 148 19.61 11.42 -24.32
CA PRO A 148 19.49 12.32 -23.18
C PRO A 148 18.25 13.21 -23.34
N THR A 149 17.47 13.33 -22.26
CA THR A 149 16.35 14.26 -22.17
C THR A 149 16.53 15.13 -20.94
N TRP A 150 16.31 16.43 -21.10
CA TRP A 150 16.30 17.38 -19.99
C TRP A 150 15.08 18.30 -20.13
N TYR A 151 14.62 18.81 -19.00
CA TYR A 151 13.50 19.74 -18.93
C TYR A 151 13.98 21.03 -18.26
N GLU A 152 13.76 22.17 -18.92
CA GLU A 152 14.12 23.48 -18.36
C GLU A 152 13.32 23.81 -17.10
N ASN A 153 12.06 23.33 -17.07
CA ASN A 153 11.18 23.48 -15.93
C ASN A 153 10.60 22.11 -15.53
N VAL A 154 11.16 21.54 -14.46
CA VAL A 154 10.71 20.25 -13.91
C VAL A 154 9.26 20.33 -13.44
N TRP A 155 8.82 21.48 -12.91
CA TRP A 155 7.44 21.64 -12.43
C TRP A 155 6.44 21.66 -13.58
N GLU A 156 6.75 22.29 -14.71
CA GLU A 156 5.87 22.28 -15.88
C GLU A 156 5.79 20.89 -16.50
N TRP A 157 6.90 20.16 -16.56
CA TRP A 157 6.89 18.76 -16.99
C TRP A 157 6.02 17.90 -16.06
N TRP A 158 6.20 18.05 -14.74
CA TRP A 158 5.50 17.29 -13.71
C TRP A 158 4.01 17.63 -13.60
N ALA A 159 3.65 18.91 -13.63
CA ALA A 159 2.28 19.39 -13.47
C ALA A 159 1.53 19.56 -14.80
N GLY A 160 2.20 19.46 -15.95
CA GLY A 160 1.59 19.52 -17.28
C GLY A 160 1.43 18.14 -17.89
N LYS A 161 2.48 17.66 -18.57
CA LYS A 161 2.44 16.43 -19.38
C LYS A 161 2.30 15.15 -18.56
N ALA A 162 2.86 15.10 -17.34
CA ALA A 162 2.73 13.91 -16.50
C ALA A 162 1.31 13.76 -15.92
N LEU A 163 0.60 14.86 -15.60
CA LEU A 163 -0.79 14.80 -15.11
C LEU A 163 -1.78 14.24 -16.12
N GLU A 164 -1.57 14.42 -17.43
CA GLU A 164 -2.37 13.75 -18.45
C GLU A 164 -2.23 12.21 -18.40
N ALA A 165 -1.07 11.70 -17.97
CA ALA A 165 -0.85 10.27 -17.75
C ALA A 165 -1.46 9.76 -16.42
N PHE A 166 -1.79 10.68 -15.49
CA PHE A 166 -2.53 10.40 -14.25
C PHE A 166 -4.03 10.64 -14.41
N ARG A 167 -4.58 10.32 -15.57
CA ARG A 167 -6.03 10.26 -15.81
C ARG A 167 -6.46 8.81 -15.89
N ASN A 168 -7.51 8.42 -15.17
CA ASN A 168 -8.03 7.06 -15.27
C ASN A 168 -8.53 6.82 -16.70
N PRO A 169 -7.94 5.88 -17.47
CA PRO A 169 -8.33 5.67 -18.86
C PRO A 169 -9.75 5.08 -19.00
N LYS A 170 -10.27 4.43 -17.95
CA LYS A 170 -11.61 3.81 -17.93
C LYS A 170 -12.69 4.77 -17.46
N THR A 171 -12.40 5.65 -16.49
CA THR A 171 -13.42 6.52 -15.88
C THR A 171 -13.29 8.00 -16.24
N GLY A 172 -12.16 8.41 -16.85
CA GLY A 172 -11.89 9.80 -17.24
C GLY A 172 -11.68 10.77 -16.08
N GLN A 173 -11.75 10.29 -14.83
CA GLN A 173 -11.47 11.07 -13.62
C GLN A 173 -9.98 11.41 -13.54
N ASN A 174 -9.70 12.65 -13.15
CA ASN A 174 -8.35 13.05 -12.74
C ASN A 174 -8.05 12.40 -11.40
N TYR A 175 -6.95 11.66 -11.30
CA TYR A 175 -6.42 11.30 -9.99
C TYR A 175 -5.94 12.59 -9.30
N GLU A 176 -6.08 12.68 -7.98
CA GLU A 176 -5.53 13.81 -7.22
C GLU A 176 -4.02 13.91 -7.48
N ILE A 177 -3.49 15.13 -7.52
CA ILE A 177 -2.04 15.35 -7.65
C ILE A 177 -1.39 14.63 -6.47
N CYS A 178 -0.48 13.71 -6.78
CA CYS A 178 0.26 13.00 -5.76
C CYS A 178 1.16 13.98 -5.00
N HIS A 179 0.70 14.36 -3.82
CA HIS A 179 1.52 15.07 -2.85
C HIS A 179 2.43 14.03 -2.17
N PHE A 180 3.71 14.07 -2.50
CA PHE A 180 4.78 13.24 -1.93
C PHE A 180 5.46 13.95 -0.77
#